data_AF-A0A6J6F278-F1
#
_entry.id   AF-A0A6J6F278-F1
#
_cell.length_a   1.000
_cell.length_b   1.000
_cell.length_c   1.000
_cell.angle_alpha   90.00
_cell.angle_beta   90.00
_cell.angle_gamma   90.00
#
_symmetry.space_group_name_H-M   'P 1'
#
loop_
_entity.id
_entity.type
_entity.pdbx_description
1 polymer ?
#
loop_
_entity_poly.entity_id
_entity_poly.type
_entity_poly.pdbx_seq_one_letter_code
_entity_poly.pdbx_strand_id
1 'polypeptide(L)'
;MKLSKLSTTLLTLTLSIFITVPSFAEAGAPETPTETSAPAPTETTPAYEPPAEALNGVGGWAVVDPVTGNVHGVIVATIDTFRERNGVIGHEYMGCASNCVLRFQTRATDDGNVAGWHGTQTNIDANGNASQTNDGSVKWNESAKNFTIKNSSTDSTKSKVTRTQTLIPEKTANDGKNLHTGIVDINTEYESSTIAGQRVKGITKQQNLEDKNSIINVEFPNWSEGKNFTYENPNLLVENIDADVDNELNKDGFTTDSKEDASDELVEESEDVIFVKAIKALTENVKSFFSSLFGFRSEITPKD
;
A
#
# COMPACT_ATOMS: atom_id res chain seq x y z
N MET A 1 -21.49 -62.29 -17.51
CA MET A 1 -22.38 -62.22 -16.32
C MET A 1 -22.29 -60.79 -15.80
N LYS A 2 -23.31 -59.94 -15.67
CA LYS A 2 -24.78 -60.04 -15.64
C LYS A 2 -25.35 -58.73 -16.20
N LEU A 3 -26.53 -58.83 -16.82
CA LEU A 3 -27.29 -57.80 -17.54
C LEU A 3 -28.09 -56.82 -16.65
N SER A 4 -28.37 -55.64 -17.24
CA SER A 4 -29.64 -54.86 -17.21
C SER A 4 -30.04 -54.13 -15.91
N LYS A 5 -30.73 -52.97 -15.90
CA LYS A 5 -31.88 -52.54 -16.72
C LYS A 5 -32.01 -51.00 -16.82
N LEU A 6 -32.53 -50.55 -17.97
CA LEU A 6 -33.33 -49.33 -18.19
C LEU A 6 -34.70 -49.43 -17.45
N SER A 7 -35.27 -48.30 -17.01
CA SER A 7 -36.73 -48.09 -16.99
C SER A 7 -37.15 -46.61 -16.85
N THR A 8 -37.55 -46.04 -17.97
CA THR A 8 -38.71 -45.19 -18.32
C THR A 8 -39.58 -44.48 -17.23
N THR A 9 -39.61 -43.14 -17.35
CA THR A 9 -40.71 -42.15 -17.41
C THR A 9 -42.07 -42.37 -16.73
N LEU A 10 -42.58 -41.33 -16.03
CA LEU A 10 -44.00 -40.94 -16.13
C LEU A 10 -44.23 -39.44 -15.86
N LEU A 11 -44.89 -38.79 -16.82
CA LEU A 11 -45.35 -37.40 -16.85
C LEU A 11 -46.87 -37.42 -16.56
N THR A 12 -47.37 -36.57 -15.67
CA THR A 12 -48.82 -36.39 -15.48
C THR A 12 -49.18 -34.91 -15.39
N LEU A 13 -49.83 -34.45 -16.46
CA LEU A 13 -50.51 -33.17 -16.64
C LEU A 13 -52.00 -33.42 -16.37
N THR A 14 -52.61 -32.71 -15.42
CA THR A 14 -54.07 -32.72 -15.23
C THR A 14 -54.66 -31.35 -15.50
N LEU A 15 -55.35 -31.30 -16.64
CA LEU A 15 -56.24 -30.27 -17.14
C LEU A 15 -57.63 -30.45 -16.50
N SER A 16 -58.29 -29.38 -16.09
CA SER A 16 -59.71 -29.39 -15.75
C SER A 16 -60.37 -28.10 -16.24
N ILE A 17 -61.43 -28.26 -17.02
CA ILE A 17 -62.26 -27.23 -17.66
C ILE A 17 -63.70 -27.39 -17.12
N PHE A 18 -64.49 -26.30 -17.22
CA PHE A 18 -65.98 -26.16 -17.18
C PHE A 18 -66.51 -25.63 -15.83
N ILE A 19 -67.41 -24.63 -15.68
CA ILE A 19 -68.44 -23.96 -16.54
C ILE A 19 -68.71 -22.53 -15.99
N THR A 20 -69.06 -21.57 -16.86
CA THR A 20 -69.62 -20.22 -16.56
C THR A 20 -71.15 -20.20 -16.39
N VAL A 21 -71.67 -19.39 -15.45
CA VAL A 21 -72.79 -18.42 -15.65
C VAL A 21 -72.86 -17.39 -14.50
N PRO A 22 -73.47 -16.20 -14.68
CA PRO A 22 -73.22 -15.00 -13.87
C PRO A 22 -74.35 -14.62 -12.87
N SER A 23 -74.08 -13.56 -12.11
CA SER A 23 -75.00 -12.62 -11.45
C SER A 23 -75.45 -12.94 -10.02
N PHE A 24 -75.01 -12.10 -9.08
CA PHE A 24 -75.87 -11.17 -8.33
C PHE A 24 -74.99 -10.12 -7.64
N ALA A 25 -75.39 -8.85 -7.76
CA ALA A 25 -74.78 -7.74 -7.03
C ALA A 25 -75.14 -7.83 -5.54
N GLU A 26 -74.17 -7.65 -4.65
CA GLU A 26 -74.42 -7.17 -3.30
C GLU A 26 -73.24 -6.31 -2.82
N ALA A 27 -73.61 -5.28 -2.07
CA ALA A 27 -72.85 -4.08 -1.81
C ALA A 27 -71.78 -4.24 -0.71
N GLY A 28 -70.64 -3.59 -0.93
CA GLY A 28 -69.95 -2.76 0.05
C GLY A 28 -69.37 -3.41 1.31
N ALA A 29 -68.06 -3.67 1.28
CA ALA A 29 -67.17 -3.48 2.42
C ALA A 29 -65.80 -2.98 1.90
N PRO A 30 -65.15 -1.99 2.53
CA PRO A 30 -63.87 -1.47 2.04
C PRO A 30 -62.75 -2.44 2.40
N GLU A 31 -62.09 -3.00 1.40
CA GLU A 31 -60.83 -3.71 1.62
C GLU A 31 -59.72 -2.71 1.95
N THR A 32 -59.14 -2.91 3.12
CA THR A 32 -57.90 -2.28 3.57
C THR A 32 -56.81 -2.47 2.52
N PRO A 33 -56.14 -1.42 2.04
CA PRO A 33 -55.08 -1.58 1.05
C PRO A 33 -53.92 -2.33 1.71
N THR A 34 -53.56 -3.47 1.11
CA THR A 34 -52.31 -4.17 1.44
C THR A 34 -51.18 -3.29 0.92
N GLU A 35 -50.43 -2.65 1.82
CA GLU A 35 -49.22 -1.90 1.47
C GLU A 35 -48.24 -2.85 0.77
N THR A 36 -48.14 -2.69 -0.55
CA THR A 36 -46.99 -3.16 -1.30
C THR A 36 -45.82 -2.29 -0.85
N SER A 37 -44.96 -2.84 0.01
CA SER A 37 -43.70 -2.19 0.40
C SER A 37 -42.95 -1.80 -0.87
N ALA A 38 -42.87 -0.49 -1.12
CA ALA A 38 -42.04 0.06 -2.18
C ALA A 38 -40.59 -0.41 -1.96
N PRO A 39 -39.85 -0.78 -3.04
CA PRO A 39 -38.44 -1.06 -2.89
C PRO A 39 -37.75 0.16 -2.27
N ALA A 40 -36.99 -0.07 -1.20
CA ALA A 40 -36.20 0.96 -0.55
C ALA A 40 -35.37 1.71 -1.60
N PRO A 41 -35.29 3.06 -1.53
CA PRO A 41 -34.44 3.82 -2.44
C PRO A 41 -33.02 3.27 -2.32
N THR A 42 -32.47 2.78 -3.43
CA THR A 42 -31.07 2.44 -3.53
C THR A 42 -30.30 3.71 -3.18
N GLU A 43 -29.54 3.71 -2.08
CA GLU A 43 -28.64 4.80 -1.76
C GLU A 43 -27.69 4.96 -2.95
N THR A 44 -27.95 5.95 -3.80
CA THR A 44 -27.04 6.32 -4.87
C THR A 44 -25.82 6.90 -4.21
N THR A 45 -24.77 6.08 -4.10
CA THR A 45 -23.42 6.54 -3.77
C THR A 45 -23.14 7.75 -4.67
N PRO A 46 -22.69 8.90 -4.12
CA PRO A 46 -22.46 10.08 -4.94
C PRO A 46 -21.56 9.72 -6.11
N ALA A 47 -21.99 10.06 -7.33
CA ALA A 47 -21.23 9.78 -8.53
C ALA A 47 -19.86 10.46 -8.41
N TYR A 48 -18.79 9.69 -8.64
CA TYR A 48 -17.44 10.24 -8.63
C TYR A 48 -17.33 11.29 -9.73
N GLU A 49 -16.93 12.51 -9.34
CA GLU A 49 -16.58 13.57 -10.27
C GLU A 49 -15.05 13.59 -10.43
N PRO A 50 -14.51 13.37 -11.64
CA PRO A 50 -13.09 13.47 -11.88
C PRO A 50 -12.59 14.90 -11.62
N PRO A 51 -11.32 15.06 -11.19
CA PRO A 51 -10.72 16.37 -11.04
C PRO A 51 -10.63 17.08 -12.40
N ALA A 52 -10.57 18.42 -12.41
CA ALA A 52 -10.61 19.23 -13.62
C ALA A 52 -9.50 18.86 -14.63
N GLU A 53 -8.39 18.37 -14.12
CA GLU A 53 -7.24 17.84 -14.84
C GLU A 53 -7.57 16.72 -15.81
N ALA A 54 -8.55 15.89 -15.47
CA ALA A 54 -9.00 14.81 -16.33
C ALA A 54 -9.58 15.32 -17.67
N LEU A 55 -9.97 16.60 -17.72
CA LEU A 55 -10.47 17.26 -18.94
C LEU A 55 -9.34 17.65 -19.91
N ASN A 56 -8.09 17.66 -19.46
CA ASN A 56 -6.95 18.17 -20.23
C ASN A 56 -6.36 17.15 -21.22
N GLY A 57 -7.20 16.30 -21.81
CA GLY A 57 -6.80 15.32 -22.81
C GLY A 57 -6.59 13.92 -22.23
N VAL A 58 -5.51 13.27 -22.66
CA VAL A 58 -5.19 11.89 -22.27
C VAL A 58 -4.52 11.87 -20.90
N GLY A 59 -4.88 10.89 -20.06
CA GLY A 59 -4.23 10.63 -18.79
C GLY A 59 -4.33 9.17 -18.37
N GLY A 60 -3.72 8.85 -17.22
CA GLY A 60 -3.77 7.54 -16.62
C GLY A 60 -4.99 7.40 -15.73
N TRP A 61 -5.87 6.46 -16.07
CA TRP A 61 -7.06 6.11 -15.32
C TRP A 61 -6.85 4.79 -14.59
N ALA A 62 -6.81 4.85 -13.27
CA ALA A 62 -6.69 3.68 -12.42
C ALA A 62 -7.98 2.85 -12.46
N VAL A 63 -7.83 1.54 -12.68
CA VAL A 63 -8.92 0.56 -12.52
C VAL A 63 -8.98 0.14 -11.06
N VAL A 64 -10.04 0.54 -10.39
CA VAL A 64 -10.20 0.42 -8.94
C VAL A 64 -11.33 -0.57 -8.63
N ASP A 65 -11.04 -1.54 -7.77
CA ASP A 65 -12.10 -2.33 -7.14
C ASP A 65 -12.87 -1.43 -6.14
N PRO A 66 -14.16 -1.16 -6.36
CA PRO A 66 -14.94 -0.26 -5.51
C PRO A 66 -15.14 -0.76 -4.08
N VAL A 67 -14.95 -2.06 -3.81
CA VAL A 67 -15.11 -2.64 -2.47
C VAL A 67 -13.82 -2.52 -1.67
N THR A 68 -12.69 -2.90 -2.27
CA THR A 68 -11.39 -2.96 -1.55
C THR A 68 -10.55 -1.69 -1.71
N GLY A 69 -10.85 -0.87 -2.72
CA GLY A 69 -10.06 0.27 -3.15
C GLY A 69 -8.77 -0.12 -3.88
N ASN A 70 -8.51 -1.41 -4.13
CA ASN A 70 -7.29 -1.86 -4.78
C ASN A 70 -7.22 -1.39 -6.23
N VAL A 71 -6.03 -0.91 -6.65
CA VAL A 71 -5.78 -0.53 -8.04
C VAL A 71 -5.19 -1.72 -8.80
N HIS A 72 -5.91 -2.21 -9.80
CA HIS A 72 -5.54 -3.39 -10.60
C HIS A 72 -4.70 -3.07 -11.84
N GLY A 73 -4.75 -1.83 -12.30
CA GLY A 73 -3.95 -1.36 -13.42
C GLY A 73 -4.31 0.06 -13.79
N VAL A 74 -3.69 0.56 -14.85
CA VAL A 74 -3.88 1.93 -15.33
C VAL A 74 -4.12 1.88 -16.83
N ILE A 75 -5.22 2.49 -17.26
CA ILE A 75 -5.61 2.61 -18.66
C ILE A 75 -5.30 4.02 -19.12
N VAL A 76 -4.65 4.14 -20.28
CA VAL A 76 -4.41 5.42 -20.94
C VAL A 76 -5.67 5.80 -21.70
N ALA A 77 -6.34 6.87 -21.29
CA ALA A 77 -7.64 7.27 -21.86
C ALA A 77 -7.96 8.76 -21.64
N THR A 78 -8.99 9.25 -22.33
CA THR A 78 -9.59 10.57 -22.08
C THR A 78 -10.76 10.45 -21.10
N ILE A 79 -11.27 11.58 -20.62
CA ILE A 79 -12.43 11.62 -19.71
C ILE A 79 -13.70 10.97 -20.29
N ASP A 80 -13.82 10.88 -21.60
CA ASP A 80 -15.01 10.28 -22.23
C ASP A 80 -15.13 8.80 -21.86
N THR A 81 -14.00 8.09 -21.71
CA THR A 81 -13.97 6.71 -21.22
C THR A 81 -14.52 6.59 -19.80
N PHE A 82 -14.34 7.60 -18.95
CA PHE A 82 -14.97 7.63 -17.64
C PHE A 82 -16.47 7.96 -17.72
N ARG A 83 -16.88 8.90 -18.58
CA ARG A 83 -18.29 9.29 -18.68
C ARG A 83 -19.17 8.14 -19.18
N GLU A 84 -18.62 7.30 -20.04
CA GLU A 84 -19.26 6.05 -20.42
C GLU A 84 -19.49 5.15 -19.19
N ARG A 85 -20.74 4.71 -19.01
CA ARG A 85 -21.14 3.80 -17.91
C ARG A 85 -20.75 4.28 -16.50
N ASN A 86 -20.62 5.60 -16.30
CA ASN A 86 -20.21 6.20 -15.02
C ASN A 86 -18.87 5.63 -14.49
N GLY A 87 -17.96 5.34 -15.41
CA GLY A 87 -16.61 4.90 -15.13
C GLY A 87 -16.48 3.39 -14.89
N VAL A 88 -17.54 2.61 -15.08
CA VAL A 88 -17.49 1.15 -14.90
C VAL A 88 -16.90 0.50 -16.15
N ILE A 89 -15.87 -0.34 -15.98
CA ILE A 89 -15.15 -0.97 -17.09
C ILE A 89 -16.00 -2.02 -17.84
N GLY A 90 -16.90 -2.72 -17.15
CA GLY A 90 -17.85 -3.67 -17.73
C GLY A 90 -17.25 -4.98 -18.25
N HIS A 91 -15.97 -5.26 -18.01
CA HIS A 91 -15.27 -6.51 -18.34
C HIS A 91 -14.14 -6.75 -17.33
N GLU A 92 -13.57 -7.96 -17.28
CA GLU A 92 -12.45 -8.24 -16.38
C GLU A 92 -11.17 -7.54 -16.87
N TYR A 93 -10.42 -6.91 -15.96
CA TYR A 93 -9.16 -6.25 -16.28
C TYR A 93 -8.10 -6.52 -15.22
N MET A 94 -7.02 -7.21 -15.58
CA MET A 94 -5.91 -7.55 -14.67
C MET A 94 -6.37 -8.16 -13.33
N GLY A 95 -7.34 -9.09 -13.39
CA GLY A 95 -7.93 -9.74 -12.22
C GLY A 95 -8.96 -8.90 -11.45
N CYS A 96 -9.30 -7.71 -11.95
CA CYS A 96 -10.41 -6.89 -11.44
C CYS A 96 -11.72 -7.33 -12.12
N ALA A 97 -12.78 -7.55 -11.34
CA ALA A 97 -14.09 -7.92 -11.86
C ALA A 97 -14.73 -6.81 -12.72
N SER A 98 -15.79 -7.15 -13.46
CA SER A 98 -16.45 -6.24 -14.41
C SER A 98 -17.10 -4.99 -13.79
N ASN A 99 -17.31 -4.99 -12.48
CA ASN A 99 -17.85 -3.85 -11.71
C ASN A 99 -16.77 -2.86 -11.25
N CYS A 100 -15.50 -3.07 -11.60
CA CYS A 100 -14.45 -2.13 -11.27
C CYS A 100 -14.67 -0.76 -11.94
N VAL A 101 -14.20 0.28 -11.27
CA VAL A 101 -14.45 1.68 -11.63
C VAL A 101 -13.16 2.39 -12.01
N LEU A 102 -13.26 3.41 -12.85
CA LEU A 102 -12.16 4.26 -13.25
C LEU A 102 -12.02 5.45 -12.30
N ARG A 103 -10.77 5.77 -11.94
CA ARG A 103 -10.39 6.96 -11.16
C ARG A 103 -9.20 7.64 -11.83
N PHE A 104 -9.26 8.94 -12.04
CA PHE A 104 -8.16 9.67 -12.64
C PHE A 104 -6.94 9.66 -11.72
N GLN A 105 -5.78 9.27 -12.23
CA GLN A 105 -4.56 9.09 -11.43
C GLN A 105 -3.44 10.03 -11.87
N THR A 106 -3.20 10.18 -13.17
CA THR A 106 -2.06 10.93 -13.70
C THR A 106 -2.39 11.72 -14.95
N ARG A 107 -1.82 12.93 -15.07
CA ARG A 107 -1.75 13.66 -16.34
C ARG A 107 -0.70 13.04 -17.27
N ALA A 108 -0.83 13.26 -18.57
CA ALA A 108 0.30 13.07 -19.49
C ALA A 108 1.38 14.12 -19.23
N THR A 109 2.65 13.76 -19.45
CA THR A 109 3.76 14.72 -19.54
C THR A 109 3.76 15.44 -20.90
N ASP A 110 4.54 16.52 -21.04
CA ASP A 110 4.61 17.37 -22.24
C ASP A 110 5.05 16.59 -23.50
N ASP A 111 5.80 15.50 -23.32
CA ASP A 111 6.20 14.58 -24.39
C ASP A 111 5.11 13.55 -24.75
N GLY A 112 3.95 13.61 -24.10
CA GLY A 112 2.81 12.73 -24.30
C GLY A 112 2.89 11.40 -23.54
N ASN A 113 3.91 11.20 -22.70
CA ASN A 113 4.01 9.98 -21.91
C ASN A 113 2.96 9.94 -20.78
N VAL A 114 2.33 8.78 -20.62
CA VAL A 114 1.34 8.50 -19.57
C VAL A 114 1.78 7.25 -18.85
N ALA A 115 1.97 7.36 -17.54
CA ALA A 115 2.23 6.22 -16.67
C ALA A 115 1.39 6.34 -15.40
N GLY A 116 1.38 5.28 -14.62
CA GLY A 116 0.68 5.27 -13.34
C GLY A 116 1.15 4.12 -12.46
N TRP A 117 0.52 4.04 -11.29
CA TRP A 117 0.82 3.08 -10.24
C TRP A 117 -0.32 2.08 -10.11
N HIS A 118 0.03 0.80 -10.03
CA HIS A 118 -0.89 -0.30 -9.79
C HIS A 118 -0.30 -1.31 -8.79
N GLY A 119 -1.16 -2.06 -8.11
CA GLY A 119 -0.74 -3.07 -7.12
C GLY A 119 -0.70 -4.50 -7.66
N THR A 120 -0.83 -4.68 -8.97
CA THR A 120 -0.82 -6.00 -9.58
C THR A 120 0.59 -6.47 -9.90
N GLN A 121 0.88 -7.73 -9.60
CA GLN A 121 2.10 -8.44 -9.96
C GLN A 121 1.76 -9.60 -10.89
N THR A 122 2.65 -9.86 -11.85
CA THR A 122 2.56 -11.00 -12.77
C THR A 122 3.45 -12.13 -12.28
N ASN A 123 2.84 -13.26 -11.93
CA ASN A 123 3.54 -14.48 -11.56
C ASN A 123 3.51 -15.46 -12.72
N ILE A 124 4.67 -15.96 -13.13
CA ILE A 124 4.80 -17.00 -14.16
C ILE A 124 5.12 -18.31 -13.46
N ASP A 125 4.27 -19.32 -13.64
CA ASP A 125 4.51 -20.64 -13.08
C ASP A 125 5.60 -21.41 -13.85
N ALA A 126 6.00 -22.58 -13.33
CA ALA A 126 7.03 -23.42 -13.96
C ALA A 126 6.65 -23.93 -15.37
N ASN A 127 5.37 -23.85 -15.74
CA ASN A 127 4.85 -24.24 -17.04
C ASN A 127 4.71 -23.04 -18.01
N GLY A 128 5.06 -21.83 -17.57
CA GLY A 128 4.96 -20.61 -18.36
C GLY A 128 3.58 -19.94 -18.31
N ASN A 129 2.66 -20.37 -17.45
CA ASN A 129 1.35 -19.72 -17.31
C ASN A 129 1.48 -18.47 -16.44
N ALA A 130 0.98 -17.35 -16.95
CA ALA A 130 0.91 -16.09 -16.22
C ALA A 130 -0.36 -16.01 -15.37
N SER A 131 -0.22 -15.55 -14.13
CA SER A 131 -1.32 -15.22 -13.23
C SER A 131 -1.11 -13.84 -12.63
N GLN A 132 -2.21 -13.10 -12.45
CA GLN A 132 -2.19 -11.76 -11.87
C GLN A 132 -2.64 -11.83 -10.41
N THR A 133 -1.86 -11.22 -9.53
CA THR A 133 -2.24 -11.06 -8.11
C THR A 133 -2.13 -9.60 -7.72
N ASN A 134 -3.10 -9.09 -6.97
CA ASN A 134 -3.03 -7.76 -6.39
C ASN A 134 -2.57 -7.85 -4.93
N ASP A 135 -1.49 -7.16 -4.58
CA ASP A 135 -0.91 -7.17 -3.24
C ASP A 135 -1.42 -6.02 -2.34
N GLY A 136 -2.29 -5.16 -2.87
CA GLY A 136 -2.82 -3.99 -2.17
C GLY A 136 -1.79 -2.87 -1.97
N SER A 137 -0.66 -2.88 -2.69
CA SER A 137 0.36 -1.83 -2.62
C SER A 137 -0.13 -0.49 -3.16
N VAL A 138 -1.15 -0.46 -4.02
CA VAL A 138 -1.76 0.78 -4.50
C VAL A 138 -3.25 0.77 -4.24
N LYS A 139 -3.72 1.77 -3.50
CA LYS A 139 -5.13 1.90 -3.10
C LYS A 139 -5.69 3.28 -3.37
N TRP A 140 -6.93 3.33 -3.82
CA TRP A 140 -7.73 4.54 -3.91
C TRP A 140 -8.37 4.88 -2.55
N ASN A 141 -8.33 6.15 -2.18
CA ASN A 141 -9.02 6.69 -1.02
C ASN A 141 -10.20 7.55 -1.48
N GLU A 142 -11.41 7.02 -1.32
CA GLU A 142 -12.64 7.69 -1.79
C GLU A 142 -12.94 9.00 -1.06
N SER A 143 -12.58 9.12 0.22
CA SER A 143 -12.83 10.34 1.01
C SER A 143 -11.87 11.45 0.66
N ALA A 144 -10.58 11.12 0.48
CA ALA A 144 -9.53 12.10 0.20
C ALA A 144 -9.27 12.32 -1.29
N LYS A 145 -9.94 11.56 -2.16
CA LYS A 145 -9.80 11.58 -3.63
C LYS A 145 -8.35 11.46 -4.10
N ASN A 146 -7.57 10.61 -3.45
CA ASN A 146 -6.15 10.41 -3.72
C ASN A 146 -5.77 8.92 -3.66
N PHE A 147 -4.50 8.60 -3.95
CA PHE A 147 -4.01 7.22 -3.91
C PHE A 147 -2.94 7.06 -2.83
N THR A 148 -2.97 5.93 -2.14
CA THR A 148 -1.86 5.47 -1.29
C THR A 148 -1.01 4.48 -2.08
N ILE A 149 0.30 4.70 -2.09
CA ILE A 149 1.30 3.83 -2.70
C ILE A 149 2.23 3.31 -1.60
N LYS A 150 2.30 1.99 -1.42
CA LYS A 150 3.13 1.31 -0.44
C LYS A 150 4.10 0.37 -1.13
N ASN A 151 5.39 0.64 -0.99
CA ASN A 151 6.45 -0.27 -1.42
C ASN A 151 7.14 -0.85 -0.17
N SER A 152 7.45 -2.14 -0.20
CA SER A 152 8.23 -2.78 0.84
C SER A 152 9.27 -3.68 0.20
N SER A 153 10.52 -3.54 0.65
CA SER A 153 11.63 -4.38 0.23
C SER A 153 12.32 -4.97 1.45
N THR A 154 12.78 -6.20 1.32
CA THR A 154 13.59 -6.89 2.33
C THR A 154 14.84 -7.40 1.64
N ASP A 155 16.01 -7.06 2.18
CA ASP A 155 17.29 -7.51 1.64
C ASP A 155 17.66 -8.93 2.13
N SER A 156 18.79 -9.46 1.64
CA SER A 156 19.31 -10.78 2.04
C SER A 156 19.68 -10.88 3.52
N THR A 157 19.88 -9.74 4.19
CA THR A 157 20.16 -9.68 5.64
C THR A 157 18.90 -9.65 6.48
N LYS A 158 17.71 -9.64 5.84
CA LYS A 158 16.39 -9.45 6.46
C LYS A 158 16.14 -8.02 6.96
N SER A 159 16.96 -7.05 6.58
CA SER A 159 16.64 -5.65 6.81
C SER A 159 15.49 -5.26 5.89
N LYS A 160 14.50 -4.56 6.43
CA LYS A 160 13.26 -4.21 5.73
C LYS A 160 13.13 -2.70 5.61
N VAL A 161 12.77 -2.23 4.42
CA VAL A 161 12.40 -0.85 4.15
C VAL A 161 10.96 -0.82 3.67
N THR A 162 10.12 -0.05 4.34
CA THR A 162 8.74 0.21 3.92
C THR A 162 8.58 1.69 3.63
N ARG A 163 8.10 2.03 2.44
CA ARG A 163 7.81 3.39 2.03
C ARG A 163 6.33 3.52 1.69
N THR A 164 5.64 4.44 2.36
CA THR A 164 4.24 4.78 2.10
C THR A 164 4.15 6.22 1.63
N GLN A 165 3.42 6.45 0.55
CA GLN A 165 3.33 7.74 -0.14
C GLN A 165 1.89 8.02 -0.53
N THR A 166 1.52 9.29 -0.56
CA THR A 166 0.24 9.73 -1.10
C THR A 166 0.44 10.36 -2.47
N LEU A 167 -0.31 9.91 -3.46
CA LEU A 167 -0.35 10.50 -4.79
C LEU A 167 -1.62 11.35 -4.91
N ILE A 168 -1.43 12.66 -5.12
CA ILE A 168 -2.51 13.61 -5.41
C ILE A 168 -2.60 13.78 -6.93
N PRO A 169 -3.67 13.30 -7.59
CA PRO A 169 -3.79 13.34 -9.05
C PRO A 169 -3.64 14.75 -9.64
N GLU A 170 -4.24 15.75 -8.98
CA GLU A 170 -4.23 17.16 -9.41
C GLU A 170 -2.81 17.72 -9.58
N LYS A 171 -1.85 17.21 -8.78
CA LYS A 171 -0.47 17.68 -8.77
C LYS A 171 0.44 16.94 -9.75
N THR A 172 0.02 15.79 -10.29
CA THR A 172 0.86 14.97 -11.18
C THR A 172 1.19 15.70 -12.48
N ALA A 173 2.47 15.74 -12.86
CA ALA A 173 2.99 16.46 -14.01
C ALA A 173 2.44 17.89 -14.16
N ASN A 174 2.17 18.56 -13.04
CA ASN A 174 1.75 19.97 -13.04
C ASN A 174 2.87 20.90 -13.55
N ASP A 175 4.10 20.42 -13.53
CA ASP A 175 5.29 21.04 -14.11
C ASP A 175 5.52 20.67 -15.59
N GLY A 176 4.64 19.84 -16.17
CA GLY A 176 4.71 19.31 -17.54
C GLY A 176 5.72 18.18 -17.73
N LYS A 177 6.50 17.80 -16.72
CA LYS A 177 7.70 16.96 -16.94
C LYS A 177 7.74 15.71 -16.08
N ASN A 178 7.14 15.72 -14.90
CA ASN A 178 7.32 14.63 -13.95
C ASN A 178 6.02 14.22 -13.27
N LEU A 179 5.64 12.95 -13.43
CA LEU A 179 4.47 12.37 -12.76
C LEU A 179 4.62 12.36 -11.23
N HIS A 180 5.85 12.36 -10.73
CA HIS A 180 6.14 12.31 -9.30
C HIS A 180 5.86 13.62 -8.55
N THR A 181 5.56 14.73 -9.24
CA THR A 181 5.13 15.98 -8.56
C THR A 181 3.84 15.80 -7.76
N GLY A 182 3.07 14.75 -8.05
CA GLY A 182 1.89 14.37 -7.27
C GLY A 182 2.19 13.64 -5.97
N ILE A 183 3.44 13.19 -5.75
CA ILE A 183 3.83 12.42 -4.58
C ILE A 183 4.08 13.34 -3.39
N VAL A 184 3.31 13.13 -2.33
CA VAL A 184 3.39 13.85 -1.05
C VAL A 184 3.34 12.87 0.13
N ASP A 185 3.56 13.40 1.34
CA ASP A 185 3.44 12.67 2.61
C ASP A 185 4.20 11.35 2.61
N ILE A 186 5.48 11.42 2.24
CA ILE A 186 6.36 10.26 2.11
C ILE A 186 6.79 9.85 3.50
N ASN A 187 6.36 8.68 3.93
CA ASN A 187 6.78 8.05 5.17
C ASN A 187 7.71 6.89 4.82
N THR A 188 8.92 6.90 5.36
CA THR A 188 9.89 5.81 5.22
C THR A 188 10.16 5.20 6.59
N GLU A 189 10.01 3.88 6.68
CA GLU A 189 10.32 3.07 7.83
C GLU A 189 11.42 2.07 7.45
N TYR A 190 12.52 2.09 8.19
CA TYR A 190 13.62 1.17 8.13
C TYR A 190 13.61 0.31 9.39
N GLU A 191 13.74 -1.01 9.22
CA GLU A 191 13.93 -1.96 10.29
C GLU A 191 15.15 -2.81 9.97
N SER A 192 16.17 -2.76 10.83
CA SER A 192 17.40 -3.52 10.63
C SER A 192 17.17 -5.02 10.83
N SER A 193 18.11 -5.80 10.32
CA SER A 193 18.33 -7.16 10.80
C SER A 193 18.67 -7.19 12.30
N THR A 194 18.56 -8.37 12.90
CA THR A 194 18.87 -8.58 14.33
C THR A 194 20.36 -8.91 14.50
N ILE A 195 21.05 -8.18 15.38
CA ILE A 195 22.44 -8.41 15.79
C ILE A 195 22.44 -8.65 17.29
N ALA A 196 22.89 -9.83 17.73
CA ALA A 196 22.91 -10.22 19.16
C ALA A 196 21.57 -9.97 19.91
N GLY A 197 20.43 -10.27 19.27
CA GLY A 197 19.10 -10.03 19.84
C GLY A 197 18.64 -8.56 19.81
N GLN A 198 19.49 -7.64 19.36
CA GLN A 198 19.21 -6.22 19.20
C GLN A 198 18.79 -5.90 17.77
N ARG A 199 17.99 -4.85 17.61
CA ARG A 199 17.63 -4.28 16.30
C ARG A 199 17.39 -2.79 16.47
N VAL A 200 17.34 -2.09 15.35
CA VAL A 200 17.04 -0.66 15.32
C VAL A 200 16.01 -0.36 14.25
N LYS A 201 15.16 0.61 14.55
CA LYS A 201 14.13 1.14 13.65
C LYS A 201 14.41 2.60 13.37
N GLY A 202 14.37 2.97 12.10
CA GLY A 202 14.46 4.36 11.65
C GLY A 202 13.16 4.78 10.99
N ILE A 203 12.60 5.93 11.36
CA ILE A 203 11.37 6.45 10.78
C ILE A 203 11.59 7.90 10.36
N THR A 204 11.20 8.24 9.13
CA THR A 204 11.22 9.62 8.64
C THR A 204 9.96 9.99 7.87
N LYS A 205 9.65 11.29 7.86
CA LYS A 205 8.53 11.88 7.13
C LYS A 205 9.02 13.05 6.27
N GLN A 206 8.73 12.99 4.97
CA GLN A 206 9.06 14.03 4.00
C GLN A 206 7.77 14.56 3.36
N GLN A 207 7.69 15.86 3.12
CA GLN A 207 6.51 16.46 2.48
C GLN A 207 6.41 16.10 0.99
N ASN A 208 7.55 15.91 0.32
CA ASN A 208 7.66 15.51 -1.07
C ASN A 208 9.07 14.94 -1.35
N LEU A 209 9.35 14.53 -2.58
CA LEU A 209 10.62 13.90 -2.96
C LEU A 209 11.85 14.82 -2.87
N GLU A 210 11.65 16.12 -2.90
CA GLU A 210 12.70 17.14 -2.88
C GLU A 210 12.97 17.67 -1.47
N ASP A 211 12.14 17.27 -0.50
CA ASP A 211 12.25 17.70 0.88
C ASP A 211 13.48 17.06 1.55
N LYS A 212 14.50 17.91 1.76
CA LYS A 212 15.76 17.56 2.43
C LYS A 212 15.69 17.71 3.95
N ASN A 213 14.63 18.33 4.47
CA ASN A 213 14.47 18.63 5.87
C ASN A 213 13.37 17.73 6.43
N SER A 214 13.79 16.63 7.04
CA SER A 214 12.85 15.63 7.55
C SER A 214 13.24 15.22 8.95
N ILE A 215 12.25 15.19 9.84
CA ILE A 215 12.44 14.67 11.19
C ILE A 215 12.70 13.17 11.07
N ILE A 216 13.73 12.70 11.78
CA ILE A 216 14.09 11.29 11.86
C ILE A 216 13.98 10.82 13.31
N ASN A 217 13.30 9.71 13.53
CA ASN A 217 13.27 9.02 14.81
C ASN A 217 14.02 7.69 14.67
N VAL A 218 14.91 7.41 15.61
CA VAL A 218 15.69 6.17 15.68
C VAL A 218 15.39 5.48 17.00
N GLU A 219 14.80 4.29 16.92
CA GLU A 219 14.36 3.51 18.06
C GLU A 219 15.16 2.21 18.18
N PHE A 220 15.67 1.93 19.38
CA PHE A 220 16.27 0.67 19.76
C PHE A 220 15.31 -0.09 20.69
N PRO A 221 14.32 -0.82 20.14
CA PRO A 221 13.24 -1.42 20.91
C PRO A 221 13.70 -2.50 21.90
N ASN A 222 14.87 -3.09 21.67
CA ASN A 222 15.43 -4.16 22.48
C ASN A 222 16.47 -3.66 23.49
N TRP A 223 16.74 -2.34 23.51
CA TRP A 223 17.60 -1.68 24.47
C TRP A 223 16.74 -1.04 25.56
N SER A 224 16.80 -1.61 26.78
CA SER A 224 16.09 -1.12 27.96
C SER A 224 14.60 -0.89 27.65
N GLU A 225 13.91 0.08 28.27
CA GLU A 225 12.49 0.38 28.03
C GLU A 225 12.15 0.89 26.59
N GLY A 226 13.02 0.65 25.60
CA GLY A 226 12.91 1.15 24.24
C GLY A 226 13.53 2.54 24.13
N LYS A 227 14.84 2.61 23.92
CA LYS A 227 15.54 3.90 23.72
C LYS A 227 15.15 4.52 22.37
N ASN A 228 14.96 5.84 22.35
CA ASN A 228 14.56 6.58 21.16
C ASN A 228 15.36 7.90 21.05
N PHE A 229 15.82 8.20 19.84
CA PHE A 229 16.55 9.40 19.49
C PHE A 229 15.83 10.13 18.35
N THR A 230 15.61 11.43 18.52
CA THR A 230 14.92 12.26 17.52
C THR A 230 15.86 13.34 17.00
N TYR A 231 15.89 13.49 15.68
CA TYR A 231 16.69 14.48 14.97
C TYR A 231 15.79 15.33 14.07
N GLU A 232 15.91 16.66 14.18
CA GLU A 232 15.09 17.60 13.40
C GLU A 232 15.40 17.59 11.91
N ASN A 233 16.59 17.13 11.53
CA ASN A 233 16.96 16.95 10.14
C ASN A 233 17.99 15.81 10.00
N PRO A 234 18.19 15.32 8.77
CA PRO A 234 19.11 14.20 8.54
C PRO A 234 20.59 14.48 8.83
N ASN A 235 21.07 15.73 8.69
CA ASN A 235 22.46 16.06 9.01
C ASN A 235 22.73 15.90 10.49
N LEU A 236 21.81 16.37 11.35
CA LEU A 236 21.94 16.22 12.80
C LEU A 236 21.99 14.76 13.23
N LEU A 237 21.27 13.86 12.55
CA LEU A 237 21.38 12.42 12.80
C LEU A 237 22.80 11.94 12.53
N VAL A 238 23.34 12.23 11.34
CA VAL A 238 24.66 11.73 10.93
C VAL A 238 25.77 12.30 11.82
N GLU A 239 25.64 13.54 12.26
CA GLU A 239 26.64 14.23 13.09
C GLU A 239 26.62 13.79 14.56
N ASN A 240 25.46 13.47 15.13
CA ASN A 240 25.31 13.34 16.58
C ASN A 240 24.98 11.93 17.08
N ILE A 241 24.45 11.03 16.24
CA ILE A 241 23.91 9.74 16.70
C ILE A 241 24.95 8.86 17.42
N ASP A 242 26.19 8.85 16.95
CA ASP A 242 27.25 8.05 17.57
C ASP A 242 27.52 8.53 19.01
N ALA A 243 27.58 9.85 19.21
CA ALA A 243 27.81 10.46 20.51
C ALA A 243 26.59 10.30 21.44
N ASP A 244 25.38 10.44 20.92
CA ASP A 244 24.14 10.26 21.68
C ASP A 244 23.99 8.81 22.16
N VAL A 245 24.31 7.83 21.30
CA VAL A 245 24.34 6.41 21.66
C VAL A 245 25.41 6.12 22.71
N ASP A 246 26.63 6.63 22.53
CA ASP A 246 27.71 6.43 23.52
C ASP A 246 27.35 7.06 24.88
N ASN A 247 26.73 8.23 24.89
CA ASN A 247 26.25 8.87 26.11
C ASN A 247 25.19 8.03 26.83
N GLU A 248 24.24 7.43 26.10
CA GLU A 248 23.23 6.55 26.68
C GLU A 248 23.81 5.22 27.16
N LEU A 249 24.74 4.62 26.42
CA LEU A 249 25.45 3.41 26.85
C LEU A 249 26.20 3.65 28.17
N ASN A 250 26.91 4.78 28.28
CA ASN A 250 27.61 5.16 29.50
C ASN A 250 26.67 5.40 30.68
N LYS A 251 25.50 6.03 30.46
CA LYS A 251 24.47 6.22 31.49
C LYS A 251 23.91 4.90 32.01
N ASP A 252 23.74 3.93 31.12
CA ASP A 252 23.27 2.58 31.45
C ASP A 252 24.39 1.70 32.05
N GLY A 253 25.61 2.22 32.21
CA GLY A 253 26.74 1.55 32.86
C GLY A 253 27.66 0.77 31.92
N PHE A 254 27.44 0.84 30.61
CA PHE A 254 28.26 0.17 29.59
C PHE A 254 29.43 1.08 29.16
N THR A 255 30.54 1.04 29.90
CA THR A 255 31.75 1.80 29.57
C THR A 255 32.65 1.06 28.60
N THR A 256 33.14 1.73 27.56
CA THR A 256 34.08 1.16 26.57
C THR A 256 35.53 1.01 27.05
N ASP A 257 35.84 1.42 28.29
CA ASP A 257 37.20 1.44 28.85
C ASP A 257 37.70 0.09 29.40
N SER A 258 37.02 -1.01 29.06
CA SER A 258 37.54 -2.36 29.30
C SER A 258 38.74 -2.59 28.38
N LYS A 259 39.92 -2.13 28.84
CA LYS A 259 41.22 -2.38 28.23
C LYS A 259 41.32 -3.84 27.79
N GLU A 260 41.73 -4.01 26.54
CA GLU A 260 42.42 -5.19 26.05
C GLU A 260 43.64 -5.44 26.94
N ASP A 261 43.50 -6.20 28.02
CA ASP A 261 44.62 -6.97 28.52
C ASP A 261 44.77 -8.17 27.58
N ALA A 262 45.69 -7.99 26.62
CA ALA A 262 46.18 -9.00 25.73
C ALA A 262 46.82 -10.15 26.53
N SER A 263 46.00 -11.09 26.97
CA SER A 263 46.42 -12.46 27.24
C SER A 263 45.76 -13.36 26.22
N ASP A 264 46.60 -14.12 25.53
CA ASP A 264 46.36 -15.07 24.44
C ASP A 264 45.54 -16.30 24.90
N GLU A 265 44.42 -16.05 25.57
CA GLU A 265 43.42 -17.03 25.99
C GLU A 265 42.10 -16.71 25.30
N LEU A 266 41.33 -17.72 24.93
CA LEU A 266 39.99 -17.59 24.37
C LEU A 266 39.04 -17.03 25.44
N VAL A 267 39.16 -15.72 25.74
CA VAL A 267 38.27 -15.03 26.65
C VAL A 267 36.94 -14.88 25.93
N GLU A 268 35.93 -15.61 26.40
CA GLU A 268 34.56 -15.39 25.94
C GLU A 268 34.20 -13.92 26.18
N GLU A 269 33.83 -13.20 25.11
CA GLU A 269 33.40 -11.81 25.22
C GLU A 269 32.21 -11.74 26.17
N SER A 270 32.26 -10.82 27.14
CA SER A 270 31.13 -10.64 28.06
C SER A 270 29.88 -10.19 27.30
N GLU A 271 28.71 -10.54 27.82
CA GLU A 271 27.41 -10.16 27.22
C GLU A 271 27.31 -8.64 27.01
N ASP A 272 27.87 -7.85 27.92
CA ASP A 272 27.94 -6.39 27.84
C ASP A 272 28.77 -5.89 26.64
N VAL A 273 29.92 -6.52 26.37
CA VAL A 273 30.76 -6.17 25.21
C VAL A 273 30.05 -6.53 23.91
N ILE A 274 29.38 -7.69 23.86
CA ILE A 274 28.58 -8.12 22.70
C ILE A 274 27.43 -7.14 22.46
N PHE A 275 26.73 -6.73 23.52
CA PHE A 275 25.64 -5.76 23.45
C PHE A 275 26.12 -4.40 22.92
N VAL A 276 27.20 -3.83 23.46
CA VAL A 276 27.76 -2.55 23.00
C VAL A 276 28.15 -2.62 21.53
N LYS A 277 28.86 -3.68 21.12
CA LYS A 277 29.23 -3.90 19.71
C LYS A 277 28.00 -3.98 18.80
N ALA A 278 26.94 -4.67 19.24
CA ALA A 278 25.70 -4.78 18.50
C ALA A 278 25.02 -3.42 18.31
N ILE A 279 24.88 -2.63 19.40
CA ILE A 279 24.27 -1.28 19.33
C ILE A 279 25.07 -0.36 18.41
N LYS A 280 26.41 -0.37 18.47
CA LYS A 280 27.25 0.42 17.57
C LYS A 280 27.12 0.00 16.11
N ALA A 281 27.13 -1.31 15.83
CA ALA A 281 26.92 -1.81 14.47
C ALA A 281 25.54 -1.44 13.91
N LEU A 282 24.49 -1.51 14.73
CA LEU A 282 23.14 -1.08 14.35
C LEU A 282 23.07 0.43 14.09
N THR A 283 23.77 1.23 14.89
CA THR A 283 23.89 2.69 14.72
C THR A 283 24.50 3.04 13.37
N GLU A 284 25.59 2.36 12.98
CA GLU A 284 26.21 2.51 11.67
C GLU A 284 25.27 2.15 10.51
N ASN A 285 24.47 1.08 10.66
CA ASN A 285 23.48 0.70 9.65
C ASN A 285 22.43 1.78 9.42
N VAL A 286 21.92 2.39 10.49
CA VAL A 286 20.95 3.50 10.41
C VAL A 286 21.57 4.72 9.75
N LYS A 287 22.78 5.09 10.18
CA LYS A 287 23.52 6.23 9.63
C LYS A 287 23.75 6.05 8.13
N SER A 288 24.20 4.86 7.71
CA SER A 288 24.41 4.50 6.31
C SER A 288 23.11 4.55 5.49
N PHE A 289 22.02 3.98 6.03
CA PHE A 289 20.71 3.98 5.37
C PHE A 289 20.21 5.41 5.11
N PHE A 290 20.16 6.27 6.14
CA PHE A 290 19.67 7.63 5.97
C PHE A 290 20.64 8.50 5.16
N SER A 291 21.95 8.27 5.27
CA SER A 291 22.93 8.93 4.39
C SER A 291 22.65 8.64 2.91
N SER A 292 22.40 7.37 2.59
CA SER A 292 22.02 6.96 1.23
C SER A 292 20.69 7.55 0.78
N LEU A 293 19.66 7.51 1.64
CA LEU A 293 18.31 7.98 1.32
C LEU A 293 18.28 9.47 0.94
N PHE A 294 19.05 10.30 1.64
CA PHE A 294 19.08 11.74 1.46
C PHE A 294 20.28 12.23 0.63
N GLY A 295 21.13 11.32 0.16
CA GLY A 295 22.27 11.63 -0.69
C GLY A 295 23.46 12.29 0.02
N PHE A 296 23.60 12.10 1.33
CA PHE A 296 24.82 12.46 2.03
C PHE A 296 25.89 11.42 1.71
N ARG A 297 26.95 11.83 1.00
CA ARG A 297 28.16 11.02 0.98
C ARG A 297 28.81 11.16 2.35
N SER A 298 28.68 10.13 3.18
CA SER A 298 29.72 9.89 4.16
C SER A 298 30.97 9.56 3.35
N GLU A 299 32.00 10.40 3.44
CA GLU A 299 33.34 9.94 3.12
C GLU A 299 33.63 8.82 4.12
N ILE A 300 33.40 7.58 3.67
CA ILE A 300 33.89 6.40 4.35
C ILE A 300 35.41 6.49 4.19
N THR A 301 36.08 7.18 5.11
CA THR A 301 37.52 7.09 5.24
C THR A 301 37.81 5.62 5.56
N PRO A 302 38.49 4.86 4.67
CA PRO A 302 38.96 3.54 5.04
C PRO A 302 39.91 3.75 6.22
N LYS A 303 39.66 3.08 7.34
CA LYS A 303 40.71 2.90 8.33
C LYS A 303 41.74 1.96 7.69
N ASP A 304 42.89 2.53 7.34
CA ASP A 304 44.13 1.78 7.10
C ASP A 304 44.60 1.07 8.39
#